data_AF-A0A973PA27-F1
#
_entry.id   AF-A0A973PA27-F1
#
_cell.length_a   1.000
_cell.length_b   1.000
_cell.length_c   1.000
_cell.angle_alpha   90.00
_cell.angle_beta   90.00
_cell.angle_gamma   90.00
#
_symmetry.space_group_name_H-M   'P 1'
#
loop_
_entity.id
_entity.type
_entity.pdbx_description
1 polymer ?
#
loop_
_entity_poly.entity_id
_entity_poly.type
_entity_poly.pdbx_seq_one_letter_code
_entity_poly.pdbx_strand_id
1 'polypeptide(L)'
;MGRDIHVTSASIGHVRDRVDSELKPALDLVKGLCGKTGVDGVGFGLLGELLIGGSYESMQRWAESQLAGAERACDGWSSALDLARRNWRAAEDASKVRYV
;
A
#
# COMPACT_ATOMS: atom_id res chain seq x y z
N MET A 1 7.18 -28.56 17.17
CA MET A 1 5.72 -28.38 17.07
C MET A 1 5.46 -27.05 16.38
N GLY A 2 5.16 -27.09 15.08
CA GLY A 2 4.79 -25.90 14.32
C GLY A 2 3.42 -25.42 14.78
N ARG A 3 3.26 -24.12 15.00
CA ARG A 3 1.97 -23.52 15.31
C ARG A 3 1.11 -23.70 14.06
N ASP A 4 0.01 -24.45 14.14
CA ASP A 4 -0.95 -24.49 13.03
C ASP A 4 -1.49 -23.08 12.82
N ILE A 5 -1.08 -22.46 11.72
CA ILE A 5 -1.60 -21.16 11.31
C ILE A 5 -2.98 -21.44 10.70
N HIS A 6 -4.03 -21.37 11.52
CA HIS A 6 -5.39 -21.43 11.03
C HIS A 6 -5.72 -20.12 10.33
N VAL A 7 -5.65 -20.12 9.00
CA VAL A 7 -6.20 -19.04 8.18
C VAL A 7 -7.71 -19.13 8.23
N THR A 8 -8.35 -18.08 8.72
CA THR A 8 -9.82 -17.92 8.79
C THR A 8 -10.26 -16.70 8.00
N SER A 9 -11.54 -16.64 7.65
CA SER A 9 -12.11 -15.42 7.05
C SER A 9 -11.92 -14.19 7.96
N ALA A 10 -11.99 -14.37 9.29
CA ALA A 10 -11.72 -13.32 10.26
C ALA A 10 -10.27 -12.83 10.20
N SER A 11 -9.28 -13.73 10.21
CA SER A 11 -7.86 -13.34 10.15
C SER A 11 -7.50 -12.65 8.84
N ILE A 12 -8.09 -13.08 7.71
CA ILE A 12 -7.89 -12.40 6.42
C ILE A 12 -8.51 -10.99 6.47
N GLY A 13 -9.70 -10.86 7.06
CA GLY A 13 -10.33 -9.56 7.30
C GLY A 13 -9.43 -8.61 8.08
N HIS A 14 -8.86 -9.06 9.20
CA HIS A 14 -7.94 -8.23 9.99
C HIS A 14 -6.70 -7.78 9.20
N VAL A 15 -6.12 -8.65 8.38
CA VAL A 15 -4.97 -8.24 7.54
C VAL A 15 -5.40 -7.19 6.51
N ARG A 16 -6.57 -7.35 5.89
CA ARG A 16 -7.12 -6.35 4.97
C ARG A 16 -7.35 -5.02 5.68
N ASP A 17 -7.96 -5.05 6.88
CA ASP A 17 -8.24 -3.86 7.66
C ASP A 17 -6.94 -3.09 7.94
N ARG A 18 -5.85 -3.79 8.31
CA ARG A 18 -4.54 -3.15 8.50
C ARG A 18 -3.96 -2.54 7.22
N VAL A 19 -4.14 -3.20 6.08
CA VAL A 19 -3.74 -2.61 4.79
C VAL A 19 -4.52 -1.32 4.53
N ASP A 20 -5.84 -1.34 4.73
CA ASP A 20 -6.72 -0.21 4.43
C ASP A 20 -6.62 0.94 5.44
N SER A 21 -6.41 0.65 6.74
CA SER A 21 -6.42 1.65 7.82
C SER A 21 -5.05 2.10 8.30
N GLU A 22 -3.99 1.30 8.08
CA GLU A 22 -2.62 1.65 8.50
C GLU A 22 -1.75 1.96 7.29
N LEU A 23 -1.63 1.00 6.36
CA LEU A 23 -0.63 1.07 5.28
C LEU A 23 -0.98 2.11 4.21
N LYS A 24 -2.23 2.14 3.73
CA LYS A 24 -2.68 3.14 2.75
C LYS A 24 -2.56 4.57 3.28
N PRO A 25 -3.06 4.90 4.49
CA PRO A 25 -2.87 6.25 5.05
C PRO A 25 -1.40 6.63 5.24
N ALA A 26 -0.54 5.67 5.59
CA ALA A 26 0.89 5.94 5.68
C ALA A 26 1.51 6.28 4.31
N LEU A 27 1.07 5.60 3.24
CA LEU A 27 1.49 5.93 1.87
C LEU A 27 1.00 7.31 1.44
N ASP A 28 -0.26 7.66 1.75
CA ASP A 28 -0.83 8.98 1.45
C ASP A 28 -0.06 10.09 2.16
N LEU A 29 0.33 9.87 3.41
CA LEU A 29 1.18 10.80 4.16
C LEU A 29 2.52 11.02 3.46
N VAL A 30 3.23 9.94 3.09
CA VAL A 30 4.54 10.03 2.42
C VAL A 30 4.41 10.74 1.08
N LYS A 31 3.38 10.43 0.29
CA LYS A 31 3.09 11.11 -0.98
C LYS A 31 2.85 12.61 -0.78
N GLY A 32 2.08 12.98 0.25
CA GLY A 32 1.88 14.37 0.64
C GLY A 32 3.16 15.08 1.08
N LEU A 33 4.13 14.36 1.66
CA LEU A 33 5.45 14.92 2.00
C LEU A 33 6.34 15.07 0.76
N CYS A 34 6.36 14.09 -0.14
CA CYS A 34 7.10 14.19 -1.41
C CYS A 34 6.61 15.37 -2.27
N GLY A 35 5.30 15.63 -2.33
CA GLY A 35 4.78 16.82 -3.02
C GLY A 35 5.27 18.14 -2.43
N LYS A 36 5.67 18.17 -1.15
CA LYS A 36 6.22 19.37 -0.48
C LYS A 36 7.72 19.54 -0.66
N THR A 37 8.41 18.54 -1.20
CA THR A 37 9.85 18.67 -1.49
C THR A 37 10.09 19.32 -2.85
N GLY A 38 9.07 19.71 -3.61
CA GLY A 38 9.23 20.55 -4.82
C GLY A 38 10.15 21.75 -4.55
N VAL A 39 11.32 21.77 -5.19
CA VAL A 39 12.20 22.94 -5.22
C VAL A 39 12.06 23.52 -6.62
N ASP A 40 11.49 24.72 -6.75
CA ASP A 40 11.41 25.42 -8.04
C ASP A 40 12.84 25.66 -8.58
N GLY A 41 13.00 25.78 -9.90
CA GLY A 41 14.32 25.92 -10.56
C GLY A 41 15.15 27.15 -10.15
N VAL A 42 14.60 28.06 -9.33
CA VAL A 42 15.32 29.18 -8.71
C VAL A 42 15.75 28.87 -7.26
N GLY A 43 15.16 27.85 -6.63
CA GLY A 43 15.39 27.43 -5.25
C GLY A 43 16.76 26.82 -4.99
N PHE A 44 17.43 26.31 -6.03
CA PHE A 44 18.84 25.91 -5.97
C PHE A 44 19.82 27.05 -6.33
N GLY A 45 19.32 28.20 -6.79
CA GLY A 45 20.12 29.24 -7.43
C GLY A 45 20.68 28.80 -8.79
N LEU A 46 21.14 29.74 -9.61
CA LEU A 46 21.51 29.48 -11.02
C LEU A 46 22.65 28.45 -11.18
N LEU A 47 23.60 28.44 -10.24
CA LEU A 47 24.69 27.45 -10.19
C LEU A 47 24.24 26.09 -9.67
N GLY A 48 23.37 26.07 -8.65
CA GLY A 48 22.83 24.81 -8.12
C GLY A 48 21.92 24.14 -9.15
N GLU A 49 21.12 24.91 -9.87
CA GLU A 49 20.26 24.41 -10.93
C GLU A 49 21.07 23.73 -12.05
N LEU A 50 22.16 24.36 -12.49
CA LEU A 50 23.07 23.80 -13.50
C LEU A 50 23.74 22.49 -13.05
N LEU A 51 24.02 22.35 -11.74
CA LEU A 51 24.77 21.23 -11.19
C LEU A 51 23.87 20.05 -10.78
N ILE A 52 22.69 20.33 -10.20
CA ILE A 52 21.86 19.30 -9.53
C ILE A 52 20.37 19.36 -9.86
N GLY A 53 19.86 20.42 -10.48
CA GLY A 53 18.41 20.60 -10.75
C GLY A 53 17.81 19.43 -11.53
N GLY A 54 18.42 19.05 -12.66
CA GLY A 54 17.94 17.94 -13.49
C GLY A 54 17.98 16.57 -12.80
N SER A 55 18.99 16.32 -11.96
CA SER A 55 19.06 15.09 -11.15
C SER A 55 17.97 15.09 -10.07
N TYR A 56 17.72 16.24 -9.44
CA TYR A 56 16.70 16.41 -8.42
C TYR A 56 15.30 16.11 -8.96
N GLU A 57 14.92 16.73 -10.08
CA GLU A 57 13.65 16.46 -10.76
C GLU A 57 13.49 14.98 -11.15
N SER A 58 14.58 14.35 -11.60
CA SER A 58 14.58 12.94 -11.98
C SER A 58 14.32 12.04 -10.77
N MET A 59 14.94 12.35 -9.62
CA MET A 59 14.68 11.65 -8.36
C MET A 59 13.25 11.86 -7.87
N GLN A 60 12.69 13.07 -8.02
CA GLN A 60 11.29 13.34 -7.67
C GLN A 60 10.33 12.50 -8.51
N ARG A 61 10.48 12.53 -9.84
CA ARG A 61 9.67 11.70 -10.76
C ARG A 61 9.79 10.21 -10.47
N TRP A 62 11.00 9.75 -10.16
CA TRP A 62 11.20 8.35 -9.75
C TRP A 62 10.46 8.02 -8.45
N ALA A 63 10.56 8.87 -7.43
CA ALA A 63 9.87 8.68 -6.16
C ALA A 63 8.35 8.66 -6.32
N GLU A 64 7.79 9.59 -7.10
CA GLU A 64 6.36 9.62 -7.44
C GLU A 64 5.91 8.32 -8.13
N SER A 65 6.70 7.81 -9.07
CA SER A 65 6.42 6.54 -9.77
C SER A 65 6.43 5.35 -8.80
N GLN A 66 7.39 5.29 -7.89
CA GLN A 66 7.44 4.22 -6.87
C GLN A 66 6.25 4.28 -5.92
N LEU A 67 5.87 5.48 -5.45
CA LEU A 67 4.73 5.66 -4.56
C LEU A 67 3.41 5.29 -5.24
N ALA A 68 3.22 5.70 -6.50
CA ALA A 68 2.06 5.28 -7.30
C ALA A 68 2.02 3.77 -7.57
N GLY A 69 3.18 3.11 -7.65
CA GLY A 69 3.28 1.66 -7.70
C GLY A 69 2.86 0.98 -6.40
N ALA A 70 3.30 1.53 -5.26
CA ALA A 70 2.95 1.04 -3.93
C ALA A 70 1.46 1.18 -3.62
N GLU A 71 0.85 2.31 -4.00
CA GLU A 71 -0.60 2.55 -3.88
C GLU A 71 -1.39 1.48 -4.64
N ARG A 72 -1.06 1.26 -5.92
CA ARG A 72 -1.67 0.20 -6.75
C ARG A 72 -1.49 -1.19 -6.16
N ALA A 73 -0.33 -1.48 -5.57
CA ALA A 73 -0.10 -2.77 -4.91
C ALA A 73 -1.01 -2.95 -3.69
N CYS A 74 -1.18 -1.91 -2.86
CA CYS A 74 -2.06 -1.94 -1.70
C CYS A 74 -3.53 -2.12 -2.09
N ASP A 75 -3.99 -1.48 -3.16
CA ASP A 75 -5.34 -1.70 -3.71
C ASP A 75 -5.53 -3.11 -4.24
N GLY A 76 -4.52 -3.65 -4.93
CA GLY A 76 -4.49 -5.03 -5.37
C GLY A 76 -4.58 -6.01 -4.20
N TRP A 77 -3.81 -5.79 -3.14
CA TRP A 77 -3.84 -6.61 -1.93
C TRP A 77 -5.19 -6.53 -1.21
N SER A 78 -5.74 -5.34 -1.00
CA SER A 78 -7.06 -5.18 -0.35
C SER A 78 -8.15 -5.92 -1.12
N SER A 79 -8.15 -5.79 -2.46
CA SER A 79 -9.10 -6.48 -3.34
C SER A 79 -8.94 -8.01 -3.28
N ALA A 80 -7.70 -8.51 -3.36
CA ALA A 80 -7.41 -9.93 -3.31
C ALA A 80 -7.75 -10.55 -1.94
N LEU A 81 -7.44 -9.85 -0.85
CA LEU A 81 -7.78 -10.27 0.51
C LEU A 81 -9.29 -10.30 0.71
N ASP A 82 -10.04 -9.33 0.16
CA ASP A 82 -11.50 -9.37 0.28
C ASP A 82 -12.12 -10.54 -0.49
N LEU A 83 -11.60 -10.85 -1.69
CA LEU A 83 -12.00 -12.05 -2.42
C LEU A 83 -11.69 -13.33 -1.64
N ALA A 84 -10.46 -13.45 -1.13
CA ALA A 84 -10.04 -14.60 -0.33
C ALA A 84 -10.90 -14.75 0.93
N ARG A 85 -11.20 -13.66 1.62
CA ARG A 85 -12.07 -13.62 2.81
C ARG A 85 -13.46 -14.17 2.51
N ARG A 86 -14.08 -13.72 1.41
CA ARG A 86 -15.42 -14.19 0.99
C ARG A 86 -15.42 -15.68 0.69
N ASN A 87 -14.41 -16.17 -0.02
CA ASN A 87 -14.27 -17.59 -0.36
C ASN A 87 -14.06 -18.45 0.90
N TRP A 88 -13.20 -18.02 1.81
CA TRP A 88 -13.00 -18.70 3.08
C TRP A 88 -14.26 -18.72 3.94
N ARG A 89 -15.00 -17.62 3.99
CA ARG A 89 -16.26 -17.57 4.74
C ARG A 89 -17.30 -18.53 4.17
N ALA A 90 -17.41 -18.62 2.85
CA ALA A 90 -18.30 -19.57 2.20
C ALA A 90 -17.91 -21.03 2.53
N ALA A 91 -16.61 -21.35 2.55
CA ALA A 91 -16.12 -22.66 2.97
C ALA A 91 -16.41 -22.94 4.45
N GLU A 92 -16.14 -21.97 5.33
CA GLU A 92 -16.42 -22.07 6.77
C GLU A 92 -17.91 -22.31 7.05
N ASP A 93 -18.80 -21.64 6.30
CA ASP A 93 -20.25 -21.80 6.44
C ASP A 93 -20.74 -23.14 5.87
N ALA A 94 -20.14 -23.65 4.79
CA ALA A 94 -20.45 -24.96 4.23
C ALA A 94 -19.96 -26.13 5.09
N SER A 95 -18.85 -25.95 5.84
CA SER A 95 -18.30 -26.97 6.74
C SER A 95 -19.03 -27.06 8.10
N LYS A 96 -19.97 -26.16 8.41
CA LYS A 96 -20.83 -26.29 9.60
C LYS A 96 -21.87 -27.38 9.34
N VAL A 97 -21.60 -28.59 9.85
CA VAL A 97 -22.58 -29.68 9.91
C VAL A 97 -23.82 -29.18 10.68
N ARG A 98 -24.94 -29.01 9.98
CA ARG A 98 -26.25 -28.85 10.62
C ARG A 98 -26.65 -30.21 11.16
N TYR A 99 -26.52 -30.41 12.48
CA TYR A 99 -27.30 -31.44 13.15
C TYR A 99 -28.76 -30.95 13.13
N VAL A 100 -29.57 -31.55 12.25
CA VAL A 100 -31.04 -31.44 12.26
C VAL A 100 -31.58 -32.56 13.14
#